data_AF-A0A4Q5YCR8-F1
#
_entry.id   AF-A0A4Q5YCR8-F1
#
_cell.length_a   1.000
_cell.length_b   1.000
_cell.length_c   1.000
_cell.angle_alpha   90.00
_cell.angle_beta   90.00
_cell.angle_gamma   90.00
#
_symmetry.space_group_name_H-M   'P 1'
#
loop_
_entity.id
_entity.type
_entity.pdbx_description
1 polymer ?
#
loop_
_entity_poly.entity_id
_entity_poly.type
_entity_poly.pdbx_seq_one_letter_code
_entity_poly.pdbx_strand_id
1 'polypeptide(L)'
;DKGQGQVDITNEDSYAFKDVQANDQDSPENYWNACYEAIAAANEALRACNEAPDPQNYNREKGEGLVARAYAHFMLVTLFAKPYDASTAANDPGIPYVTEPETVVFKNYERRTVAHVYEMIEKDLLEGLPLIQDEAYDVPKYHFNKSAANAFAARFYLYKRDYPKVVQYATASVPNFLPNLRPWNTDYQALGGNELPLQYQRTTQPANLLLVSCVSRYGYNFNYATYRYGLDPVLRPIILRNPVQVTGGSWSFISGSVGAQSNIAVPKLHMRDFAFETPSSDFGFQYGTVCLFTVEEVLFNKAEANAYLGNYTAAIDDLNLYMSTRLTGVTPGSLPANRQITDAKILAYYGGALNLQQGLIALILELKRAEYV
;
A
#
# COMPACT_ATOMS: atom_id res chain seq x y z
N ASP A 1 16.51 19.24 10.95
CA ASP A 1 16.95 19.98 9.76
C ASP A 1 15.86 21.00 9.42
N LYS A 2 16.19 22.27 9.22
CA LYS A 2 15.18 23.25 8.78
C LYS A 2 15.12 23.16 7.26
N GLY A 3 14.48 22.08 6.79
CA GLY A 3 14.39 21.73 5.38
C GLY A 3 14.17 22.96 4.51
N GLN A 4 14.85 23.01 3.38
CA GLN A 4 14.57 23.97 2.33
C GLN A 4 13.54 23.29 1.40
N GLY A 5 12.59 24.01 0.80
CA GLY A 5 11.61 23.46 -0.17
C GLY A 5 10.36 24.28 -0.30
N GLN A 6 9.47 23.86 -1.21
CA GLN A 6 8.12 24.41 -1.27
C GLN A 6 7.40 24.12 0.04
N VAL A 7 6.77 25.17 0.58
CA VAL A 7 5.94 25.05 1.77
C VAL A 7 4.57 24.59 1.32
N ASP A 8 4.16 23.46 1.86
CA ASP A 8 2.81 22.93 1.78
C ASP A 8 2.35 22.73 3.23
N ILE A 9 1.20 23.29 3.58
CA ILE A 9 0.72 23.33 4.98
C ILE A 9 0.45 21.90 5.48
N THR A 10 -0.13 21.05 4.63
CA THR A 10 -0.35 19.64 4.94
C THR A 10 0.97 18.92 5.22
N ASN A 11 2.01 19.18 4.43
CA ASN A 11 3.36 18.62 4.66
C ASN A 11 4.03 19.17 5.93
N GLU A 12 3.98 20.49 6.16
CA GLU A 12 4.63 21.15 7.30
C GLU A 12 3.97 20.83 8.64
N ASP A 13 2.64 20.92 8.73
CA ASP A 13 1.91 20.64 9.96
C ASP A 13 2.07 19.17 10.36
N SER A 14 1.98 18.26 9.38
CA SER A 14 2.22 16.83 9.61
C SER A 14 3.63 16.56 10.14
N TYR A 15 4.66 17.17 9.54
CA TYR A 15 6.04 17.04 10.01
C TYR A 15 6.23 17.61 11.43
N ALA A 16 5.55 18.71 11.73
CA ALA A 16 5.62 19.39 13.01
C ALA A 16 4.72 18.76 14.09
N PHE A 17 4.02 17.66 13.78
CA PHE A 17 3.01 17.02 14.65
C PHE A 17 1.96 18.02 15.15
N LYS A 18 1.46 18.88 14.26
CA LYS A 18 0.36 19.81 14.51
C LYS A 18 -0.90 19.34 13.81
N ASP A 19 -2.04 19.83 14.27
CA ASP A 19 -3.30 19.66 13.57
C ASP A 19 -3.21 20.31 12.19
N VAL A 20 -3.36 19.51 11.14
CA VAL A 20 -3.34 19.98 9.76
C VAL A 20 -4.54 20.90 9.54
N GLN A 21 -4.27 22.16 9.21
CA GLN A 21 -5.32 23.17 9.02
C GLN A 21 -6.00 23.11 7.63
N ALA A 22 -5.37 22.43 6.69
CA ALA A 22 -5.94 22.21 5.36
C ALA A 22 -7.12 21.24 5.43
N ASN A 23 -8.18 21.52 4.66
CA ASN A 23 -9.38 20.70 4.55
C ASN A 23 -9.74 20.36 3.09
N ASP A 24 -8.85 20.71 2.16
CA ASP A 24 -8.98 20.46 0.73
C ASP A 24 -8.34 19.11 0.33
N GLN A 25 -8.18 18.90 -0.98
CA GLN A 25 -7.53 17.74 -1.56
C GLN A 25 -6.19 17.42 -0.85
N ASP A 26 -5.91 16.13 -0.64
CA ASP A 26 -4.72 15.62 0.08
C ASP A 26 -4.67 15.91 1.59
N SER A 27 -5.68 16.57 2.18
CA SER A 27 -5.78 16.76 3.64
C SER A 27 -6.36 15.53 4.39
N PRO A 28 -6.08 15.38 5.70
CA PRO A 28 -6.72 14.35 6.53
C PRO A 28 -8.24 14.43 6.55
N GLU A 29 -8.81 15.64 6.61
CA GLU A 29 -10.27 15.83 6.63
C GLU A 29 -10.92 15.37 5.32
N ASN A 30 -10.34 15.75 4.17
CA ASN A 30 -10.82 15.28 2.88
C ASN A 30 -10.69 13.76 2.73
N TYR A 31 -9.59 13.17 3.23
CA TYR A 31 -9.42 11.71 3.21
C TYR A 31 -10.46 10.97 4.06
N TRP A 32 -10.79 11.51 5.25
CA TRP A 32 -11.86 10.99 6.09
C TRP A 32 -13.19 10.99 5.32
N ASN A 33 -13.55 12.13 4.73
CA ASN A 33 -14.80 12.27 3.97
C ASN A 33 -14.85 11.33 2.76
N ALA A 34 -13.77 11.23 1.99
CA ALA A 34 -13.69 10.34 0.82
C ALA A 34 -13.85 8.86 1.21
N CYS A 35 -13.33 8.43 2.36
CA CYS A 35 -13.55 7.07 2.84
C CYS A 35 -15.01 6.82 3.20
N TYR A 36 -15.68 7.75 3.90
CA TYR A 36 -17.10 7.59 4.22
C TYR A 36 -18.02 7.70 3.00
N GLU A 37 -17.63 8.47 1.98
CA GLU A 37 -18.31 8.48 0.69
C GLU A 37 -18.22 7.12 -0.01
N ALA A 38 -17.02 6.50 -0.03
CA ALA A 38 -16.84 5.15 -0.55
C ALA A 38 -17.64 4.10 0.25
N ILE A 39 -17.71 4.23 1.58
CA ILE A 39 -18.54 3.38 2.45
C ILE A 39 -20.02 3.56 2.14
N ALA A 40 -20.49 4.78 1.96
CA ALA A 40 -21.88 5.06 1.61
C ALA A 40 -22.25 4.44 0.25
N ALA A 41 -21.39 4.57 -0.76
CA ALA A 41 -21.58 3.93 -2.06
C ALA A 41 -21.62 2.40 -1.96
N ALA A 42 -20.72 1.80 -1.16
CA ALA A 42 -20.73 0.36 -0.92
C ALA A 42 -22.01 -0.09 -0.19
N ASN A 43 -22.47 0.66 0.81
CA ASN A 43 -23.71 0.37 1.53
C ASN A 43 -24.93 0.44 0.61
N GLU A 44 -24.98 1.41 -0.30
CA GLU A 44 -26.04 1.54 -1.30
C GLU A 44 -26.05 0.36 -2.28
N ALA A 45 -24.88 -0.03 -2.80
CA ALA A 45 -24.75 -1.21 -3.65
C ALA A 45 -25.18 -2.49 -2.91
N LEU A 46 -24.75 -2.66 -1.66
CA LEU A 46 -25.12 -3.82 -0.84
C LEU A 46 -26.62 -3.86 -0.54
N ARG A 47 -27.25 -2.72 -0.27
CA ARG A 47 -28.71 -2.63 -0.13
C ARG A 47 -29.40 -3.10 -1.41
N ALA A 48 -29.01 -2.54 -2.56
CA ALA A 48 -29.61 -2.91 -3.86
C ALA A 48 -29.46 -4.40 -4.18
N CYS A 49 -28.28 -5.00 -3.90
CA CYS A 49 -28.05 -6.42 -4.08
C CYS A 49 -28.96 -7.29 -3.18
N ASN A 50 -29.14 -6.88 -1.92
CA ASN A 50 -29.95 -7.62 -0.95
C ASN A 50 -31.46 -7.48 -1.18
N GLU A 51 -31.92 -6.34 -1.70
CA GLU A 51 -33.33 -6.03 -1.94
C GLU A 51 -33.81 -6.40 -3.36
N ALA A 52 -32.91 -6.81 -4.25
CA ALA A 52 -33.27 -7.29 -5.58
C ALA A 52 -34.27 -8.47 -5.50
N PRO A 53 -35.15 -8.67 -6.50
CA PRO A 53 -36.06 -9.82 -6.54
C PRO A 53 -35.32 -11.18 -6.53
N ASP A 54 -34.09 -11.19 -7.02
CA ASP A 54 -33.22 -12.35 -7.21
C ASP A 54 -31.80 -12.12 -6.62
N PRO A 55 -31.64 -11.93 -5.30
CA PRO A 55 -30.37 -11.52 -4.68
C PRO A 55 -29.18 -12.45 -4.96
N GLN A 56 -29.46 -13.74 -5.20
CA GLN A 56 -28.43 -14.74 -5.50
C GLN A 56 -27.68 -14.46 -6.81
N ASN A 57 -28.29 -13.70 -7.73
CA ASN A 57 -27.66 -13.31 -9.00
C ASN A 57 -26.67 -12.15 -8.82
N TYR A 58 -26.66 -11.50 -7.66
CA TYR A 58 -25.81 -10.35 -7.34
C TYR A 58 -24.69 -10.68 -6.34
N ASN A 59 -24.37 -11.97 -6.17
CA ASN A 59 -23.35 -12.40 -5.22
C ASN A 59 -21.98 -11.78 -5.52
N ARG A 60 -21.60 -11.61 -6.79
CA ARG A 60 -20.31 -10.99 -7.15
C ARG A 60 -20.25 -9.51 -6.74
N GLU A 61 -21.29 -8.73 -7.01
CA GLU A 61 -21.37 -7.31 -6.62
C GLU A 61 -21.40 -7.17 -5.10
N LYS A 62 -22.12 -8.08 -4.42
CA LYS A 62 -22.14 -8.17 -2.96
C LYS A 62 -20.75 -8.47 -2.40
N GLY A 63 -20.02 -9.39 -3.01
CA GLY A 63 -18.65 -9.74 -2.63
C GLY A 63 -17.71 -8.54 -2.67
N GLU A 64 -17.68 -7.84 -3.80
CA GLU A 64 -16.87 -6.63 -3.95
C GLU A 64 -17.33 -5.49 -3.03
N GLY A 65 -18.64 -5.27 -2.89
CA GLY A 65 -19.18 -4.24 -2.02
C GLY A 65 -18.78 -4.43 -0.55
N LEU A 66 -18.82 -5.67 -0.06
CA LEU A 66 -18.37 -6.01 1.30
C LEU A 66 -16.87 -5.76 1.46
N VAL A 67 -16.04 -6.22 0.53
CA VAL A 67 -14.58 -6.04 0.62
C VAL A 67 -14.18 -4.57 0.47
N ALA A 68 -14.83 -3.81 -0.40
CA ALA A 68 -14.58 -2.37 -0.56
C ALA A 68 -14.97 -1.59 0.70
N ARG A 69 -16.11 -1.92 1.32
CA ARG A 69 -16.53 -1.35 2.61
C ARG A 69 -15.53 -1.68 3.72
N ALA A 70 -15.09 -2.92 3.80
CA ALA A 70 -14.08 -3.36 4.76
C ALA A 70 -12.75 -2.59 4.57
N TYR A 71 -12.32 -2.40 3.32
CA TYR A 71 -11.10 -1.68 2.99
C TYR A 71 -11.18 -0.20 3.38
N ALA A 72 -12.27 0.49 3.06
CA ALA A 72 -12.44 1.90 3.40
C ALA A 72 -12.44 2.13 4.94
N HIS A 73 -13.10 1.26 5.72
CA HIS A 73 -13.01 1.32 7.18
C HIS A 73 -11.61 0.97 7.70
N PHE A 74 -10.91 0.02 7.07
CA PHE A 74 -9.53 -0.31 7.41
C PHE A 74 -8.59 0.88 7.22
N MET A 75 -8.76 1.63 6.14
CA MET A 75 -7.98 2.85 5.89
C MET A 75 -8.26 3.92 6.95
N LEU A 76 -9.52 4.12 7.33
CA LEU A 76 -9.91 5.05 8.40
C LEU A 76 -9.31 4.67 9.75
N VAL A 77 -9.47 3.43 10.21
CA VAL A 77 -8.98 3.02 11.53
C VAL A 77 -7.46 3.04 11.59
N THR A 78 -6.78 2.77 10.47
CA THR A 78 -5.31 2.80 10.40
C THR A 78 -4.76 4.21 10.51
N LEU A 79 -5.46 5.21 9.96
CA LEU A 79 -4.99 6.60 9.94
C LEU A 79 -5.44 7.40 11.18
N PHE A 80 -6.63 7.13 11.73
CA PHE A 80 -7.28 7.98 12.74
C PHE A 80 -7.46 7.32 14.12
N ALA A 81 -7.01 6.09 14.30
CA ALA A 81 -7.01 5.41 15.59
C ALA A 81 -5.61 4.88 15.94
N LYS A 82 -5.46 4.40 17.16
CA LYS A 82 -4.22 3.72 17.56
C LYS A 82 -4.06 2.41 16.76
N PRO A 83 -2.82 2.00 16.46
CA PRO A 83 -2.55 0.69 15.87
C PRO A 83 -3.20 -0.42 16.69
N TYR A 84 -3.65 -1.49 16.03
CA TYR A 84 -4.21 -2.63 16.73
C TYR A 84 -3.17 -3.27 17.64
N ASP A 85 -3.50 -3.34 18.93
CA ASP A 85 -2.79 -4.14 19.91
C ASP A 85 -3.81 -4.94 20.70
N ALA A 86 -3.71 -6.27 20.67
CA ALA A 86 -4.69 -7.14 21.34
C ALA A 86 -4.84 -6.85 22.85
N SER A 87 -3.82 -6.26 23.48
CA SER A 87 -3.86 -5.90 24.90
C SER A 87 -4.64 -4.61 25.20
N THR A 88 -4.80 -3.70 24.24
CA THR A 88 -5.43 -2.39 24.45
C THR A 88 -6.61 -2.10 23.52
N ALA A 89 -6.74 -2.81 22.39
CA ALA A 89 -7.72 -2.55 21.35
C ALA A 89 -9.18 -2.61 21.82
N ALA A 90 -9.46 -3.34 22.90
CA ALA A 90 -10.79 -3.40 23.52
C ALA A 90 -11.20 -2.09 24.20
N ASN A 91 -10.25 -1.20 24.50
CA ASN A 91 -10.48 0.09 25.18
C ASN A 91 -10.05 1.28 24.32
N ASP A 92 -9.18 1.08 23.33
CA ASP A 92 -8.77 2.15 22.45
C ASP A 92 -9.92 2.60 21.54
N PRO A 93 -10.20 3.92 21.44
CA PRO A 93 -11.29 4.43 20.61
C PRO A 93 -10.98 4.19 19.12
N GLY A 94 -11.96 3.64 18.41
CA GLY A 94 -11.88 3.38 16.98
C GLY A 94 -12.47 4.52 16.14
N ILE A 95 -13.21 4.09 15.12
CA ILE A 95 -13.98 4.92 14.20
C ILE A 95 -15.42 4.35 14.06
N PRO A 96 -16.40 5.16 13.65
CA PRO A 96 -17.72 4.66 13.27
C PRO A 96 -17.66 3.58 12.18
N TYR A 97 -18.23 2.40 12.45
CA TYR A 97 -18.39 1.37 11.42
C TYR A 97 -19.82 1.41 10.85
N VAL A 98 -19.97 1.97 9.64
CA VAL A 98 -21.28 2.25 9.03
C VAL A 98 -21.63 1.17 8.02
N THR A 99 -22.72 0.43 8.26
CA THR A 99 -23.13 -0.73 7.44
C THR A 99 -24.41 -0.51 6.64
N GLU A 100 -25.00 0.67 6.71
CA GLU A 100 -26.29 1.00 6.10
C GLU A 100 -26.21 2.34 5.39
N PRO A 101 -27.00 2.55 4.33
CA PRO A 101 -27.16 3.87 3.77
C PRO A 101 -27.73 4.88 4.77
N GLU A 102 -27.28 6.13 4.68
CA GLU A 102 -27.80 7.20 5.52
C GLU A 102 -29.03 7.82 4.88
N THR A 103 -30.18 7.73 5.56
CA THR A 103 -31.48 8.23 5.07
C THR A 103 -32.01 9.41 5.87
N VAL A 104 -31.20 9.97 6.78
CA VAL A 104 -31.55 11.10 7.65
C VAL A 104 -30.42 12.13 7.62
N VAL A 105 -30.73 13.39 7.87
CA VAL A 105 -29.75 14.49 7.77
C VAL A 105 -28.70 14.46 8.88
N PHE A 106 -29.08 14.00 10.08
CA PHE A 106 -28.20 13.92 11.24
C PHE A 106 -28.30 12.55 11.89
N LYS A 107 -27.55 11.56 11.39
CA LYS A 107 -27.39 10.27 12.08
C LYS A 107 -26.26 10.37 13.10
N ASN A 108 -26.52 9.92 14.33
CA ASN A 108 -25.49 9.87 15.37
C ASN A 108 -24.76 8.52 15.28
N TYR A 109 -23.43 8.58 15.20
CA TYR A 109 -22.58 7.40 15.20
C TYR A 109 -21.64 7.38 16.40
N GLU A 110 -21.41 6.19 16.95
CA GLU A 110 -20.46 5.95 18.03
C GLU A 110 -19.14 5.44 17.44
N ARG A 111 -18.01 5.99 17.91
CA ARG A 111 -16.67 5.62 17.40
C ARG A 111 -16.24 4.19 17.75
N ARG A 112 -16.99 3.47 18.60
CA ARG A 112 -16.70 2.10 19.07
C ARG A 112 -15.20 1.92 19.44
N THR A 113 -14.75 0.69 19.55
CA THR A 113 -13.36 0.35 19.92
C THR A 113 -12.58 -0.10 18.69
N VAL A 114 -11.25 0.01 18.72
CA VAL A 114 -10.39 -0.52 17.65
C VAL A 114 -10.64 -2.01 17.45
N ALA A 115 -10.84 -2.78 18.53
CA ALA A 115 -11.18 -4.19 18.46
C ALA A 115 -12.49 -4.45 17.69
N HIS A 116 -13.56 -3.70 18.00
CA HIS A 116 -14.84 -3.84 17.31
C HIS A 116 -14.73 -3.51 15.81
N VAL A 117 -14.00 -2.44 15.48
CA VAL A 117 -13.78 -2.08 14.07
C VAL A 117 -13.05 -3.20 13.32
N TYR A 118 -11.99 -3.77 13.90
CA TYR A 118 -11.27 -4.90 13.29
C TYR A 118 -12.14 -6.15 13.14
N GLU A 119 -13.00 -6.45 14.11
CA GLU A 119 -13.97 -7.56 14.02
C GLU A 119 -14.93 -7.36 12.84
N MET A 120 -15.46 -6.14 12.67
CA MET A 120 -16.38 -5.83 11.58
C MET A 120 -15.68 -5.84 10.20
N ILE A 121 -14.44 -5.35 10.10
CA ILE A 121 -13.62 -5.45 8.89
C ILE A 121 -13.40 -6.93 8.53
N GLU A 122 -13.01 -7.75 9.51
CA GLU A 122 -12.78 -9.18 9.29
C GLU A 122 -14.05 -9.89 8.84
N LYS A 123 -15.21 -9.55 9.43
CA LYS A 123 -16.50 -10.09 9.04
C LYS A 123 -16.83 -9.78 7.59
N ASP A 124 -16.82 -8.50 7.20
CA ASP A 124 -17.12 -8.09 5.81
C ASP A 124 -16.13 -8.73 4.82
N LEU A 125 -14.85 -8.78 5.18
CA LEU A 125 -13.81 -9.42 4.37
C LEU A 125 -14.08 -10.92 4.18
N LEU A 126 -14.39 -11.66 5.25
CA LEU A 126 -14.61 -13.10 5.19
C LEU A 126 -15.94 -13.47 4.52
N GLU A 127 -16.97 -12.64 4.64
CA GLU A 127 -18.25 -12.82 3.92
C GLU A 127 -18.11 -12.46 2.43
N GLY A 128 -17.37 -11.40 2.10
CA GLY A 128 -17.25 -10.90 0.73
C GLY A 128 -16.30 -11.72 -0.14
N LEU A 129 -15.14 -12.12 0.39
CA LEU A 129 -14.10 -12.82 -0.36
C LEU A 129 -14.59 -14.08 -1.12
N PRO A 130 -15.38 -15.01 -0.53
CA PRO A 130 -15.85 -16.19 -1.26
C PRO A 130 -16.87 -15.89 -2.36
N LEU A 131 -17.46 -14.70 -2.38
CA LEU A 131 -18.48 -14.31 -3.36
C LEU A 131 -17.89 -13.67 -4.64
N ILE A 132 -16.62 -13.26 -4.61
CA ILE A 132 -15.94 -12.62 -5.75
C ILE A 132 -15.80 -13.61 -6.92
N GLN A 133 -16.08 -13.12 -8.13
CA GLN A 133 -15.99 -13.87 -9.39
C GLN A 133 -15.19 -13.06 -10.42
N ASP A 134 -13.95 -13.50 -10.70
CA ASP A 134 -12.97 -12.74 -11.48
C ASP A 134 -13.31 -12.65 -12.98
N GLU A 135 -14.12 -13.59 -13.47
CA GLU A 135 -14.43 -13.75 -14.90
C GLU A 135 -15.34 -12.64 -15.45
N ALA A 136 -15.91 -11.82 -14.57
CA ALA A 136 -16.89 -10.79 -14.91
C ALA A 136 -16.29 -9.41 -15.24
N TYR A 137 -14.98 -9.23 -15.08
CA TYR A 137 -14.36 -7.90 -15.15
C TYR A 137 -13.72 -7.62 -16.52
N ASP A 138 -14.14 -6.52 -17.16
CA ASP A 138 -13.48 -6.02 -18.37
C ASP A 138 -12.05 -5.53 -18.08
N VAL A 139 -11.85 -4.88 -16.93
CA VAL A 139 -10.53 -4.39 -16.47
C VAL A 139 -10.28 -4.83 -15.02
N PRO A 140 -9.88 -6.10 -14.77
CA PRO A 140 -9.84 -6.70 -13.44
C PRO A 140 -9.00 -5.94 -12.39
N LYS A 141 -8.02 -5.13 -12.82
CA LYS A 141 -7.13 -4.38 -11.92
C LYS A 141 -7.80 -3.21 -11.22
N TYR A 142 -8.99 -2.76 -11.63
CA TYR A 142 -9.78 -1.74 -10.94
C TYR A 142 -10.87 -2.32 -10.04
N HIS A 143 -10.90 -3.65 -9.88
CA HIS A 143 -11.90 -4.37 -9.11
C HIS A 143 -11.23 -5.10 -7.93
N PHE A 144 -12.00 -5.31 -6.87
CA PHE A 144 -11.59 -6.26 -5.83
C PHE A 144 -11.79 -7.69 -6.35
N ASN A 145 -10.94 -8.08 -7.31
CA ASN A 145 -10.79 -9.47 -7.73
C ASN A 145 -10.19 -10.33 -6.59
N LYS A 146 -10.17 -11.66 -6.74
CA LYS A 146 -9.68 -12.57 -5.69
C LYS A 146 -8.24 -12.25 -5.29
N SER A 147 -7.35 -11.96 -6.23
CA SER A 147 -5.96 -11.64 -5.92
C SER A 147 -5.85 -10.36 -5.06
N ALA A 148 -6.58 -9.30 -5.42
CA ALA A 148 -6.65 -8.04 -4.68
C ALA A 148 -7.28 -8.21 -3.30
N ALA A 149 -8.39 -8.94 -3.19
CA ALA A 149 -9.06 -9.20 -1.91
C ALA A 149 -8.18 -10.03 -0.95
N ASN A 150 -7.45 -11.03 -1.46
CA ASN A 150 -6.48 -11.78 -0.68
C ASN A 150 -5.25 -10.92 -0.30
N ALA A 151 -4.81 -9.99 -1.16
CA ALA A 151 -3.74 -9.04 -0.82
C ALA A 151 -4.17 -8.12 0.33
N PHE A 152 -5.39 -7.60 0.27
CA PHE A 152 -5.98 -6.84 1.35
C PHE A 152 -6.08 -7.67 2.64
N ALA A 153 -6.56 -8.92 2.56
CA ALA A 153 -6.62 -9.81 3.71
C ALA A 153 -5.23 -10.01 4.35
N ALA A 154 -4.19 -10.25 3.55
CA ALA A 154 -2.82 -10.38 4.03
C ALA A 154 -2.34 -9.10 4.75
N ARG A 155 -2.63 -7.90 4.22
CA ARG A 155 -2.33 -6.62 4.89
C ARG A 155 -3.10 -6.50 6.21
N PHE A 156 -4.41 -6.74 6.19
CA PHE A 156 -5.28 -6.66 7.36
C PHE A 156 -4.78 -7.55 8.50
N TYR A 157 -4.50 -8.82 8.20
CA TYR A 157 -4.02 -9.77 9.22
C TYR A 157 -2.61 -9.46 9.71
N LEU A 158 -1.76 -8.81 8.90
CA LEU A 158 -0.44 -8.37 9.37
C LEU A 158 -0.60 -7.27 10.43
N TYR A 159 -1.50 -6.31 10.19
CA TYR A 159 -1.82 -5.24 11.16
C TYR A 159 -2.49 -5.80 12.42
N LYS A 160 -3.32 -6.85 12.27
CA LYS A 160 -3.92 -7.59 13.39
C LYS A 160 -2.91 -8.50 14.13
N ARG A 161 -1.70 -8.69 13.59
CA ARG A 161 -0.64 -9.61 14.07
C ARG A 161 -1.04 -11.09 14.06
N ASP A 162 -1.93 -11.49 13.15
CA ASP A 162 -2.30 -12.89 12.90
C ASP A 162 -1.44 -13.47 11.75
N TYR A 163 -0.18 -13.75 12.07
CA TYR A 163 0.82 -14.16 11.09
C TYR A 163 0.49 -15.44 10.30
N PRO A 164 -0.12 -16.50 10.89
CA PRO A 164 -0.57 -17.66 10.12
C PRO A 164 -1.53 -17.27 8.99
N LYS A 165 -2.51 -16.39 9.28
CA LYS A 165 -3.44 -15.91 8.25
C LYS A 165 -2.73 -15.04 7.21
N VAL A 166 -1.73 -14.23 7.58
CA VAL A 166 -0.94 -13.48 6.60
C VAL A 166 -0.31 -14.42 5.56
N VAL A 167 0.33 -15.51 5.99
CA VAL A 167 0.96 -16.47 5.07
C VAL A 167 -0.09 -17.15 4.18
N GLN A 168 -1.24 -17.54 4.74
CA GLN A 168 -2.36 -18.12 4.00
C GLN A 168 -2.85 -17.17 2.89
N TYR A 169 -3.24 -15.95 3.24
CA TYR A 169 -3.82 -15.00 2.30
C TYR A 169 -2.78 -14.45 1.31
N ALA A 170 -1.52 -14.28 1.72
CA ALA A 170 -0.46 -13.87 0.80
C ALA A 170 -0.20 -14.94 -0.28
N THR A 171 -0.19 -16.21 0.10
CA THR A 171 -0.01 -17.34 -0.84
C THR A 171 -1.21 -17.47 -1.78
N ALA A 172 -2.43 -17.25 -1.28
CA ALA A 172 -3.65 -17.25 -2.09
C ALA A 172 -3.72 -16.05 -3.05
N SER A 173 -3.18 -14.90 -2.67
CA SER A 173 -3.15 -13.69 -3.50
C SER A 173 -2.23 -13.85 -4.71
N VAL A 174 -1.01 -14.37 -4.49
CA VAL A 174 0.01 -14.54 -5.54
C VAL A 174 0.64 -15.94 -5.44
N PRO A 175 0.09 -16.94 -6.15
CA PRO A 175 0.61 -18.31 -6.07
C PRO A 175 2.06 -18.46 -6.58
N ASN A 176 2.46 -17.65 -7.56
CA ASN A 176 3.83 -17.62 -8.08
C ASN A 176 4.35 -16.17 -8.13
N PHE A 177 5.23 -15.82 -7.20
CA PHE A 177 5.71 -14.45 -7.04
C PHE A 177 6.66 -14.01 -8.16
N LEU A 178 7.61 -14.85 -8.59
CA LEU A 178 8.69 -14.42 -9.48
C LEU A 178 8.23 -13.75 -10.79
N PRO A 179 7.36 -14.37 -11.61
CA PRO A 179 6.93 -13.75 -12.87
C PRO A 179 6.04 -12.53 -12.66
N ASN A 180 5.52 -12.33 -11.44
CA ASN A 180 4.64 -11.22 -11.10
C ASN A 180 5.35 -10.09 -10.34
N LEU A 181 6.59 -10.28 -9.89
CA LEU A 181 7.40 -9.21 -9.31
C LEU A 181 7.78 -8.19 -10.38
N ARG A 182 7.85 -6.92 -9.99
CA ARG A 182 8.26 -5.84 -10.89
C ARG A 182 9.71 -6.05 -11.34
N PRO A 183 9.98 -6.10 -12.65
CA PRO A 183 11.29 -6.41 -13.18
C PRO A 183 12.20 -5.17 -13.19
N TRP A 184 12.60 -4.71 -12.00
CA TRP A 184 13.43 -3.50 -11.85
C TRP A 184 14.77 -3.60 -12.58
N ASN A 185 15.41 -4.77 -12.52
CA ASN A 185 16.72 -5.02 -13.10
C ASN A 185 16.70 -5.58 -14.53
N THR A 186 15.55 -5.58 -15.21
CA THR A 186 15.47 -5.85 -16.66
C THR A 186 14.79 -4.71 -17.39
N ASP A 187 13.47 -4.61 -17.33
CA ASP A 187 12.69 -3.73 -18.22
C ASP A 187 12.69 -2.29 -17.68
N TYR A 188 12.55 -2.16 -16.36
CA TYR A 188 12.44 -0.86 -15.70
C TYR A 188 13.76 -0.09 -15.69
N GLN A 189 14.92 -0.77 -15.64
CA GLN A 189 16.23 -0.10 -15.63
C GLN A 189 16.52 0.69 -16.92
N ALA A 190 15.80 0.40 -18.00
CA ALA A 190 15.94 1.07 -19.29
C ALA A 190 14.97 2.25 -19.48
N LEU A 191 14.02 2.46 -18.56
CA LEU A 191 12.98 3.49 -18.69
C LEU A 191 13.49 4.89 -18.29
N GLY A 192 13.02 5.91 -19.01
CA GLY A 192 13.19 7.29 -18.59
C GLY A 192 12.30 7.67 -17.39
N GLY A 193 12.64 8.76 -16.69
CA GLY A 193 11.90 9.21 -15.50
C GLY A 193 10.42 9.58 -15.76
N ASN A 194 10.04 9.87 -17.00
CA ASN A 194 8.64 10.10 -17.39
C ASN A 194 7.92 8.82 -17.84
N GLU A 195 8.65 7.82 -18.33
CA GLU A 195 8.10 6.55 -18.84
C GLU A 195 7.89 5.53 -17.70
N LEU A 196 8.79 5.55 -16.71
CA LEU A 196 8.72 4.68 -15.55
C LEU A 196 7.37 4.77 -14.81
N PRO A 197 6.86 5.96 -14.41
CA PRO A 197 5.62 6.02 -13.66
C PRO A 197 4.42 5.57 -14.50
N LEU A 198 4.45 5.82 -15.83
CA LEU A 198 3.44 5.29 -16.75
C LEU A 198 3.45 3.77 -16.72
N GLN A 199 4.61 3.14 -16.93
CA GLN A 199 4.76 1.68 -16.89
C GLN A 199 4.40 1.10 -15.51
N TYR A 200 4.74 1.80 -14.44
CA TYR A 200 4.45 1.40 -13.05
C TYR A 200 2.96 1.24 -12.81
N GLN A 201 2.12 2.06 -13.44
CA GLN A 201 0.68 2.14 -13.17
C GLN A 201 -0.19 1.45 -14.22
N ARG A 202 0.40 0.75 -15.20
CA ARG A 202 -0.38 0.04 -16.23
C ARG A 202 -1.18 -1.10 -15.63
N THR A 203 -2.38 -1.31 -16.16
CA THR A 203 -3.21 -2.49 -15.88
C THR A 203 -2.54 -3.79 -16.36
N THR A 204 -1.70 -3.71 -17.40
CA THR A 204 -0.94 -4.84 -17.93
C THR A 204 0.29 -5.20 -17.10
N GLN A 205 0.64 -4.41 -16.08
CA GLN A 205 1.78 -4.72 -15.22
C GLN A 205 1.38 -5.78 -14.19
N PRO A 206 1.91 -7.02 -14.25
CA PRO A 206 1.49 -8.10 -13.34
C PRO A 206 1.73 -7.79 -11.86
N ALA A 207 2.71 -6.94 -11.54
CA ALA A 207 3.01 -6.52 -10.17
C ALA A 207 1.89 -5.71 -9.50
N ASN A 208 0.97 -5.14 -10.27
CA ASN A 208 -0.16 -4.36 -9.74
C ASN A 208 -1.33 -5.29 -9.47
N LEU A 209 -1.85 -5.32 -8.24
CA LEU A 209 -2.98 -6.17 -7.86
C LEU A 209 -4.29 -5.39 -7.80
N LEU A 210 -4.23 -4.13 -7.37
CA LEU A 210 -5.34 -3.19 -7.38
C LEU A 210 -4.85 -1.79 -7.75
N LEU A 211 -5.54 -1.18 -8.71
CA LEU A 211 -5.37 0.19 -9.16
C LEU A 211 -6.62 0.98 -8.78
N VAL A 212 -6.45 2.24 -8.41
CA VAL A 212 -7.57 3.17 -8.20
C VAL A 212 -7.20 4.52 -8.81
N SER A 213 -8.19 5.21 -9.38
CA SER A 213 -8.04 6.61 -9.75
C SER A 213 -8.35 7.47 -8.54
N CYS A 214 -7.48 8.43 -8.24
CA CYS A 214 -7.72 9.40 -7.19
C CYS A 214 -7.31 10.80 -7.61
N VAL A 215 -8.00 11.77 -7.02
CA VAL A 215 -7.70 13.19 -7.14
C VAL A 215 -6.61 13.49 -6.13
N SER A 216 -5.37 13.68 -6.58
CA SER A 216 -4.23 14.11 -5.74
C SER A 216 -3.27 15.03 -6.51
N ARG A 217 -2.70 16.02 -5.81
CA ARG A 217 -1.62 16.87 -6.31
C ARG A 217 -0.23 16.31 -6.01
N TYR A 218 -0.16 15.27 -5.17
CA TYR A 218 1.10 14.69 -4.68
C TYR A 218 2.03 14.26 -5.82
N GLY A 219 1.52 13.50 -6.78
CA GLY A 219 2.30 12.99 -7.92
C GLY A 219 2.42 13.96 -9.11
N TYR A 220 1.70 15.08 -9.11
CA TYR A 220 1.66 16.01 -10.24
C TYR A 220 3.04 16.67 -10.41
N ASN A 221 3.66 16.51 -11.58
CA ASN A 221 5.00 17.04 -11.90
C ASN A 221 6.09 16.78 -10.82
N PHE A 222 6.02 15.63 -10.12
CA PHE A 222 6.92 15.29 -9.02
C PHE A 222 6.86 16.27 -7.82
N ASN A 223 5.71 16.88 -7.56
CA ASN A 223 5.48 17.77 -6.41
C ASN A 223 5.94 17.16 -5.07
N TYR A 224 5.73 15.85 -4.86
CA TYR A 224 6.21 15.18 -3.66
C TYR A 224 7.72 15.34 -3.39
N ALA A 225 8.51 15.54 -4.44
CA ALA A 225 9.94 15.78 -4.34
C ALA A 225 10.30 17.28 -4.23
N THR A 226 9.36 18.21 -4.36
CA THR A 226 9.62 19.65 -4.15
C THR A 226 9.31 20.11 -2.72
N TYR A 227 8.59 19.30 -1.96
CA TYR A 227 8.20 19.62 -0.58
C TYR A 227 9.41 19.73 0.35
N ARG A 228 9.31 20.70 1.26
CA ARG A 228 10.34 21.01 2.27
C ARG A 228 10.73 19.83 3.14
N TYR A 229 9.75 19.01 3.53
CA TYR A 229 9.96 17.86 4.40
C TYR A 229 9.85 16.54 3.61
N GLY A 230 10.32 16.56 2.36
CA GLY A 230 10.44 15.37 1.50
C GLY A 230 11.75 14.59 1.72
N LEU A 231 12.01 13.61 0.86
CA LEU A 231 13.23 12.81 0.92
C LEU A 231 14.46 13.63 0.52
N ASP A 232 15.28 14.00 1.50
CA ASP A 232 16.50 14.75 1.27
C ASP A 232 17.70 13.85 0.86
N PRO A 233 18.78 14.44 0.29
CA PRO A 233 19.99 13.69 -0.10
C PRO A 233 20.75 12.99 1.03
N VAL A 234 20.61 13.42 2.29
CA VAL A 234 21.22 12.82 3.48
C VAL A 234 20.51 11.52 3.86
N LEU A 235 19.17 11.49 3.75
CA LEU A 235 18.37 10.29 4.00
C LEU A 235 18.40 9.29 2.85
N ARG A 236 18.64 9.73 1.61
CA ARG A 236 18.75 8.86 0.43
C ARG A 236 19.66 7.64 0.64
N PRO A 237 20.93 7.74 1.06
CA PRO A 237 21.77 6.56 1.25
C PRO A 237 21.22 5.62 2.33
N ILE A 238 20.60 6.16 3.38
CA ILE A 238 20.02 5.37 4.47
C ILE A 238 18.85 4.51 3.96
N ILE A 239 17.97 5.09 3.14
CA ILE A 239 16.78 4.39 2.65
C ILE A 239 17.08 3.55 1.40
N LEU A 240 17.84 4.11 0.45
CA LEU A 240 18.03 3.54 -0.89
C LEU A 240 19.41 2.93 -1.12
N ARG A 241 20.33 2.88 -0.16
CA ARG A 241 21.64 2.22 -0.38
C ARG A 241 22.01 1.23 0.72
N ASN A 242 21.85 1.61 1.98
CA ASN A 242 22.23 0.78 3.12
C ASN A 242 21.58 -0.61 3.09
N PRO A 243 20.26 -0.77 2.82
CA PRO A 243 19.61 -2.08 2.94
C PRO A 243 20.15 -3.13 1.94
N VAL A 244 20.69 -2.68 0.79
CA VAL A 244 21.27 -3.60 -0.21
C VAL A 244 22.65 -4.11 0.16
N GLN A 245 23.34 -3.47 1.10
CA GLN A 245 24.69 -3.87 1.48
C GLN A 245 24.75 -5.28 2.07
N VAL A 246 23.65 -5.80 2.63
CA VAL A 246 23.56 -7.22 3.07
C VAL A 246 23.83 -8.20 1.92
N THR A 247 23.51 -7.82 0.67
CA THR A 247 23.81 -8.58 -0.55
C THR A 247 25.16 -8.21 -1.17
N GLY A 248 25.75 -7.09 -0.74
CA GLY A 248 26.88 -6.40 -1.35
C GLY A 248 26.61 -5.83 -2.74
N GLY A 249 25.37 -5.94 -3.26
CA GLY A 249 24.98 -5.56 -4.62
C GLY A 249 24.76 -4.07 -4.81
N SER A 250 24.16 -3.71 -5.95
CA SER A 250 23.71 -2.35 -6.25
C SER A 250 22.26 -2.41 -6.73
N TRP A 251 21.42 -1.46 -6.29
CA TRP A 251 20.04 -1.34 -6.74
C TRP A 251 19.94 -1.02 -8.23
N SER A 252 18.87 -1.50 -8.85
CA SER A 252 18.38 -1.07 -10.17
C SER A 252 17.28 -0.01 -10.09
N PHE A 253 16.98 0.51 -8.89
CA PHE A 253 16.04 1.61 -8.73
C PHE A 253 16.53 2.86 -9.45
N ILE A 254 15.69 3.34 -10.37
CA ILE A 254 15.87 4.64 -11.00
C ILE A 254 15.40 5.70 -10.02
N SER A 255 16.31 6.62 -9.67
CA SER A 255 16.00 7.76 -8.81
C SER A 255 16.67 9.01 -9.35
N GLY A 256 15.93 10.12 -9.35
CA GLY A 256 16.37 11.43 -9.78
C GLY A 256 16.33 12.44 -8.65
N SER A 257 16.80 13.65 -8.92
CA SER A 257 16.69 14.78 -8.01
C SER A 257 15.84 15.88 -8.64
N VAL A 258 14.93 16.49 -7.88
CA VAL A 258 14.02 17.54 -8.35
C VAL A 258 14.23 18.81 -7.53
N GLY A 259 14.10 19.98 -8.19
CA GLY A 259 14.17 21.29 -7.54
C GLY A 259 15.57 21.72 -7.11
N ALA A 260 15.65 22.94 -6.56
CA ALA A 260 16.92 23.58 -6.18
C ALA A 260 17.66 22.86 -5.04
N GLN A 261 16.98 22.01 -4.26
CA GLN A 261 17.57 21.26 -3.14
C GLN A 261 18.02 19.86 -3.51
N SER A 262 17.74 19.44 -4.75
CA SER A 262 18.06 18.08 -5.19
C SER A 262 17.40 16.99 -4.33
N ASN A 263 16.20 17.26 -3.80
CA ASN A 263 15.35 16.26 -3.16
C ASN A 263 15.12 15.07 -4.08
N ILE A 264 15.02 13.89 -3.52
CA ILE A 264 15.14 12.64 -4.26
C ILE A 264 13.77 12.08 -4.59
N ALA A 265 13.59 11.73 -5.86
CA ALA A 265 12.37 11.14 -6.38
C ALA A 265 12.65 9.74 -6.92
N VAL A 266 11.84 8.76 -6.52
CA VAL A 266 11.67 7.50 -7.26
C VAL A 266 10.37 7.65 -8.05
N PRO A 267 10.40 7.76 -9.39
CA PRO A 267 9.28 8.26 -10.18
C PRO A 267 8.23 7.17 -10.41
N LYS A 268 7.54 6.70 -9.36
CA LYS A 268 6.52 5.61 -9.44
C LYS A 268 5.11 6.11 -9.74
N LEU A 269 4.85 7.40 -9.54
CA LEU A 269 3.52 7.98 -9.66
C LEU A 269 3.39 8.88 -10.89
N HIS A 270 2.42 8.58 -11.77
CA HIS A 270 2.02 9.43 -12.88
C HIS A 270 0.63 10.02 -12.59
N MET A 271 0.59 11.20 -11.96
CA MET A 271 -0.65 11.93 -11.67
C MET A 271 -0.67 13.24 -12.45
N ARG A 272 -0.59 13.14 -13.78
CA ARG A 272 -0.48 14.30 -14.68
C ARG A 272 -1.77 14.63 -15.42
N ASP A 273 -2.82 13.85 -15.18
CA ASP A 273 -4.11 14.08 -15.83
C ASP A 273 -4.85 15.23 -15.13
N PHE A 274 -5.63 15.97 -15.91
CA PHE A 274 -6.34 17.16 -15.45
C PHE A 274 -7.79 17.11 -15.95
N ALA A 275 -8.74 17.20 -15.02
CA ALA A 275 -10.15 17.28 -15.33
C ALA A 275 -10.65 18.70 -15.03
N PHE A 276 -11.09 19.42 -16.06
CA PHE A 276 -11.73 20.73 -15.90
C PHE A 276 -13.04 20.58 -15.12
N GLU A 277 -13.32 21.53 -14.20
CA GLU A 277 -14.56 21.50 -13.40
C GLU A 277 -15.81 21.64 -14.28
N THR A 278 -15.71 22.42 -15.35
CA THR A 278 -16.74 22.55 -16.39
C THR A 278 -16.07 22.66 -17.77
N PRO A 279 -16.78 22.35 -18.87
CA PRO A 279 -16.21 22.46 -20.22
C PRO A 279 -15.69 23.86 -20.61
N SER A 280 -16.09 24.90 -19.86
CA SER A 280 -15.67 26.29 -20.05
C SER A 280 -14.74 26.82 -18.94
N SER A 281 -14.34 25.97 -17.98
CA SER A 281 -13.45 26.37 -16.88
C SER A 281 -11.99 26.22 -17.29
N ASP A 282 -11.15 27.16 -16.89
CA ASP A 282 -9.68 27.02 -16.93
C ASP A 282 -9.11 26.39 -15.63
N PHE A 283 -9.99 26.04 -14.68
CA PHE A 283 -9.67 25.39 -13.41
C PHE A 283 -10.20 23.95 -13.37
N GLY A 284 -9.54 23.11 -12.59
CA GLY A 284 -9.77 21.66 -12.58
C GLY A 284 -8.97 20.92 -11.51
N PHE A 285 -9.27 19.64 -11.39
CA PHE A 285 -8.62 18.74 -10.44
C PHE A 285 -7.54 17.92 -11.13
N GLN A 286 -6.34 17.92 -10.52
CA GLN A 286 -5.31 16.95 -10.86
C GLN A 286 -5.72 15.58 -10.33
N TYR A 287 -5.62 14.57 -11.18
CA TYR A 287 -5.88 13.19 -10.80
C TYR A 287 -4.86 12.25 -11.44
N GLY A 288 -4.83 11.03 -10.93
CA GLY A 288 -4.03 9.96 -11.50
C GLY A 288 -4.44 8.62 -10.95
N THR A 289 -3.81 7.58 -11.49
CA THR A 289 -3.96 6.23 -10.95
C THR A 289 -2.93 6.03 -9.85
N VAL A 290 -3.27 5.29 -8.80
CA VAL A 290 -2.31 4.77 -7.81
C VAL A 290 -2.50 3.27 -7.67
N CYS A 291 -1.41 2.57 -7.35
CA CYS A 291 -1.48 1.13 -7.06
C CYS A 291 -1.64 0.93 -5.56
N LEU A 292 -2.81 0.45 -5.15
CA LEU A 292 -3.14 0.23 -3.74
C LEU A 292 -2.51 -1.04 -3.18
N PHE A 293 -2.37 -2.07 -4.01
CA PHE A 293 -1.76 -3.36 -3.63
C PHE A 293 -0.81 -3.83 -4.73
N THR A 294 0.40 -4.22 -4.33
CA THR A 294 1.41 -4.77 -5.24
C THR A 294 1.87 -6.16 -4.79
N VAL A 295 2.42 -6.92 -5.73
CA VAL A 295 3.00 -8.24 -5.46
C VAL A 295 4.16 -8.15 -4.46
N GLU A 296 4.96 -7.08 -4.52
CA GLU A 296 6.03 -6.83 -3.56
C GLU A 296 5.53 -6.75 -2.13
N GLU A 297 4.41 -6.06 -1.91
CA GLU A 297 3.84 -5.88 -0.58
C GLU A 297 3.42 -7.23 -0.01
N VAL A 298 2.72 -8.02 -0.82
CA VAL A 298 2.28 -9.36 -0.45
C VAL A 298 3.47 -10.24 -0.11
N LEU A 299 4.55 -10.18 -0.90
CA LEU A 299 5.79 -10.93 -0.64
C LEU A 299 6.43 -10.51 0.68
N PHE A 300 6.54 -9.20 0.92
CA PHE A 300 7.12 -8.71 2.18
C PHE A 300 6.24 -9.03 3.39
N ASN A 301 4.92 -8.97 3.27
CA ASN A 301 4.00 -9.34 4.34
C ASN A 301 4.15 -10.84 4.66
N LYS A 302 4.30 -11.68 3.65
CA LYS A 302 4.59 -13.12 3.81
C LYS A 302 5.94 -13.35 4.50
N ALA A 303 6.99 -12.66 4.06
CA ALA A 303 8.33 -12.76 4.66
C ALA A 303 8.33 -12.31 6.13
N GLU A 304 7.66 -11.21 6.44
CA GLU A 304 7.53 -10.68 7.80
C GLU A 304 6.79 -11.65 8.72
N ALA A 305 5.65 -12.18 8.26
CA ALA A 305 4.89 -13.18 8.99
C ALA A 305 5.69 -14.47 9.23
N ASN A 306 6.40 -14.97 8.21
CA ASN A 306 7.28 -16.12 8.35
C ASN A 306 8.39 -15.87 9.39
N ALA A 307 8.99 -14.67 9.42
CA ALA A 307 9.97 -14.32 10.44
C ALA A 307 9.37 -14.34 11.85
N TYR A 308 8.16 -13.79 12.06
CA TYR A 308 7.48 -13.85 13.36
C TYR A 308 7.11 -15.28 13.79
N LEU A 309 6.78 -16.15 12.83
CA LEU A 309 6.47 -17.56 13.07
C LEU A 309 7.70 -18.45 13.30
N GLY A 310 8.92 -17.91 13.16
CA GLY A 310 10.15 -18.70 13.27
C GLY A 310 10.54 -19.44 11.99
N ASN A 311 9.81 -19.24 10.89
CA ASN A 311 10.08 -19.83 9.57
C ASN A 311 11.16 -19.03 8.82
N TYR A 312 12.35 -18.89 9.43
CA TYR A 312 13.40 -17.98 8.94
C TYR A 312 13.88 -18.29 7.53
N THR A 313 14.04 -19.57 7.17
CA THR A 313 14.44 -19.98 5.82
C THR A 313 13.44 -19.48 4.77
N ALA A 314 12.13 -19.65 5.02
CA ALA A 314 11.10 -19.18 4.11
C ALA A 314 11.11 -17.65 3.96
N ALA A 315 11.30 -16.92 5.06
CA ALA A 315 11.45 -15.46 5.01
C ALA A 315 12.68 -15.03 4.20
N ILE A 316 13.81 -15.71 4.37
CA ILE A 316 15.04 -15.44 3.62
C ILE A 316 14.88 -15.76 2.13
N ASP A 317 14.20 -16.85 1.79
CA ASP A 317 13.90 -17.22 0.40
C ASP A 317 13.03 -16.16 -0.28
N ASP A 318 12.01 -15.65 0.41
CA ASP A 318 11.18 -14.55 -0.08
C ASP A 318 12.01 -13.27 -0.32
N LEU A 319 12.93 -12.94 0.59
CA LEU A 319 13.81 -11.77 0.42
C LEU A 319 14.81 -11.98 -0.72
N ASN A 320 15.40 -13.16 -0.86
CA ASN A 320 16.29 -13.50 -1.97
C ASN A 320 15.56 -13.44 -3.31
N LEU A 321 14.29 -13.87 -3.35
CA LEU A 321 13.45 -13.75 -4.53
C LEU A 321 13.23 -12.29 -4.92
N TYR A 322 12.85 -11.45 -3.96
CA TYR A 322 12.75 -10.00 -4.15
C TYR A 322 14.07 -9.42 -4.67
N MET A 323 15.20 -9.69 -3.99
CA MET A 323 16.51 -9.17 -4.37
C MET A 323 16.95 -9.59 -5.78
N SER A 324 16.57 -10.79 -6.24
CA SER A 324 16.91 -11.27 -7.59
C SER A 324 16.34 -10.40 -8.72
N THR A 325 15.32 -9.59 -8.44
CA THR A 325 14.68 -8.68 -9.40
C THR A 325 15.06 -7.21 -9.21
N ARG A 326 15.89 -6.91 -8.20
CA ARG A 326 16.19 -5.55 -7.74
C ARG A 326 17.66 -5.16 -7.90
N LEU A 327 18.54 -6.14 -8.06
CA LEU A 327 19.98 -5.91 -8.18
C LEU A 327 20.43 -5.83 -9.64
N THR A 328 21.27 -4.85 -9.93
CA THR A 328 21.85 -4.65 -11.27
C THR A 328 22.75 -5.82 -11.65
N GLY A 329 22.62 -6.30 -12.88
CA GLY A 329 23.42 -7.41 -13.40
C GLY A 329 23.05 -8.78 -12.83
N VAL A 330 21.87 -8.91 -12.21
CA VAL A 330 21.33 -10.19 -11.71
C VAL A 330 20.17 -10.63 -12.60
N THR A 331 20.14 -11.90 -12.97
CA THR A 331 18.99 -12.50 -13.66
C THR A 331 17.89 -12.80 -12.65
N PRO A 332 16.63 -12.36 -12.89
CA PRO A 332 15.49 -12.70 -12.04
C PRO A 332 15.42 -14.19 -11.69
N GLY A 333 15.22 -14.50 -10.40
CA GLY A 333 15.18 -15.86 -9.86
C GLY A 333 16.54 -16.54 -9.66
N SER A 334 17.64 -15.94 -10.14
CA SER A 334 18.98 -16.55 -10.09
C SER A 334 19.98 -15.65 -9.35
N LEU A 335 19.74 -15.44 -8.05
CA LEU A 335 20.62 -14.62 -7.22
C LEU A 335 21.95 -15.36 -6.96
N PRO A 336 23.12 -14.81 -7.36
CA PRO A 336 24.41 -15.47 -7.16
C PRO A 336 24.70 -15.74 -5.68
N ALA A 337 25.41 -16.83 -5.37
CA ALA A 337 25.67 -17.25 -3.98
C ALA A 337 26.32 -16.15 -3.12
N ASN A 338 27.25 -15.38 -3.69
CA ASN A 338 27.87 -14.25 -2.99
C ASN A 338 26.92 -13.07 -2.75
N ARG A 339 25.75 -13.02 -3.41
CA ARG A 339 24.70 -12.02 -3.26
C ARG A 339 23.52 -12.47 -2.39
N GLN A 340 23.36 -13.77 -2.18
CA GLN A 340 22.28 -14.32 -1.36
C GLN A 340 22.34 -13.77 0.08
N ILE A 341 21.18 -13.40 0.59
CA ILE A 341 20.92 -13.14 2.00
C ILE A 341 20.98 -14.48 2.74
N THR A 342 21.68 -14.49 3.87
CA THR A 342 21.83 -15.64 4.76
C THR A 342 21.78 -15.15 6.21
N ASP A 343 21.49 -16.05 7.15
CA ASP A 343 21.51 -15.78 8.59
C ASP A 343 22.81 -15.06 9.01
N ALA A 344 23.94 -15.59 8.56
CA ALA A 344 25.26 -15.04 8.87
C ALA A 344 25.44 -13.61 8.34
N LYS A 345 24.93 -13.30 7.14
CA LYS A 345 25.01 -11.95 6.58
C LYS A 345 24.10 -10.97 7.30
N ILE A 346 22.90 -11.40 7.71
CA ILE A 346 21.98 -10.57 8.49
C ILE A 346 22.61 -10.22 9.84
N LEU A 347 23.10 -11.23 10.57
CA LEU A 347 23.73 -11.03 11.88
C LEU A 347 25.00 -10.16 11.78
N ALA A 348 25.82 -10.37 10.75
CA ALA A 348 27.01 -9.56 10.51
C ALA A 348 26.65 -8.11 10.16
N TYR A 349 25.62 -7.88 9.33
CA TYR A 349 25.18 -6.56 8.92
C TYR A 349 24.74 -5.70 10.11
N TYR A 350 24.01 -6.29 11.06
CA TYR A 350 23.58 -5.61 12.30
C TYR A 350 24.59 -5.74 13.46
N GLY A 351 25.83 -6.14 13.18
CA GLY A 351 26.91 -6.19 14.17
C GLY A 351 26.64 -7.12 15.36
N GLY A 352 25.78 -8.12 15.21
CA GLY A 352 25.37 -9.02 16.29
C GLY A 352 24.49 -8.40 17.37
N ALA A 353 24.01 -7.16 17.21
CA ALA A 353 23.17 -6.48 18.20
C ALA A 353 21.73 -7.01 18.27
N LEU A 354 21.29 -7.67 17.20
CA LEU A 354 19.94 -8.21 17.04
C LEU A 354 20.01 -9.74 16.94
N ASN A 355 19.03 -10.43 17.51
CA ASN A 355 18.84 -11.85 17.19
C ASN A 355 18.36 -12.02 15.74
N LEU A 356 18.37 -13.24 15.20
CA LEU A 356 18.04 -13.48 13.79
C LEU A 356 16.64 -12.98 13.41
N GLN A 357 15.63 -13.21 14.27
CA GLN A 357 14.27 -12.71 14.01
C GLN A 357 14.25 -11.19 13.94
N GLN A 358 14.84 -10.51 14.92
CA GLN A 358 14.92 -9.04 14.95
C GLN A 358 15.68 -8.48 13.75
N GLY A 359 16.79 -9.12 13.36
CA GLY A 359 17.57 -8.74 12.18
C GLY A 359 16.79 -8.94 10.87
N LEU A 360 16.02 -10.03 10.75
CA LEU A 360 15.12 -10.25 9.62
C LEU A 360 14.05 -9.18 9.53
N ILE A 361 13.36 -8.90 10.65
CA ILE A 361 12.33 -7.86 10.70
C ILE A 361 12.93 -6.49 10.34
N ALA A 362 14.10 -6.14 10.90
CA ALA A 362 14.78 -4.89 10.56
C ALA A 362 15.08 -4.79 9.05
N LEU A 363 15.63 -5.85 8.45
CA LEU A 363 15.95 -5.87 7.03
C LEU A 363 14.69 -5.79 6.16
N ILE A 364 13.63 -6.51 6.52
CA ILE A 364 12.35 -6.46 5.80
C ILE A 364 11.78 -5.04 5.82
N LEU A 365 11.78 -4.38 6.98
CA LEU A 365 11.28 -3.01 7.11
C LEU A 365 12.14 -2.01 6.33
N GLU A 366 13.46 -2.18 6.33
CA GLU A 366 14.39 -1.37 5.53
C GLU A 366 14.17 -1.54 4.01
N LEU A 367 13.96 -2.78 3.54
CA LEU A 367 13.66 -3.06 2.13
C LEU A 367 12.26 -2.57 1.74
N LYS A 368 11.25 -2.70 2.62
CA LYS A 368 9.91 -2.10 2.43
C LYS A 368 10.02 -0.59 2.28
N ARG A 369 10.78 0.08 3.17
CA ARG A 369 11.02 1.53 3.07
C ARG A 369 11.64 1.92 1.73
N ALA A 370 12.57 1.13 1.22
CA ALA A 370 13.17 1.37 -0.10
C ALA A 370 12.17 1.16 -1.25
N GLU A 371 11.35 0.11 -1.21
CA GLU A 371 10.36 -0.22 -2.26
C GLU A 371 9.20 0.78 -2.30
N TYR A 372 8.81 1.39 -1.17
CA TYR A 372 7.65 2.29 -1.07
C TYR A 372 7.99 3.78 -0.87
N VAL A 373 9.26 4.16 -1.04
CA VAL A 373 9.67 5.57 -1.10
C VAL A 373 9.26 6.26 -2.39
#